data_AF-A0A2I6SB58-F1
#
_entry.id   AF-A0A2I6SB58-F1
#
_cell.length_a   1.000
_cell.length_b   1.000
_cell.length_c   1.000
_cell.angle_alpha   90.00
_cell.angle_beta   90.00
_cell.angle_gamma   90.00
#
_symmetry.space_group_name_H-M   'P 1'
#
loop_
_entity.id
_entity.type
_entity.pdbx_description
1 polymer ?
#
loop_
_entity_poly.entity_id
_entity_poly.type
_entity_poly.pdbx_seq_one_letter_code
_entity_poly.pdbx_strand_id
1 'polypeptide(L)'
;MTETTAEGSAPAPARRQSARARWMKQLYRWHWISSALCLVGMLLFALTGITLNHAGSIVGKAETVRVTQALPDELAAALTREAASASDGQPLPRALRRTIGEALGRDIPATAAEWSVDEIYLPLPRPGGDAWLAIDLASATLEYERTDRGLVAWLNDLHKGRNTGIAWSWFIDLFSVACLVFSLTGLAILWLHARNRPMVWPVVAVGALLPALLILLFIH
;
A
#
# COMPACT_ATOMS: atom_id res chain seq x y z
N MET A 1 -43.88 -50.00 41.59
CA MET A 1 -42.44 -50.16 41.33
C MET A 1 -42.04 -49.07 40.34
N THR A 2 -41.15 -48.19 40.81
CA THR A 2 -40.20 -47.32 40.08
C THR A 2 -40.69 -46.32 39.02
N GLU A 3 -40.64 -45.05 39.44
CA GLU A 3 -40.21 -43.87 38.68
C GLU A 3 -39.03 -44.14 37.72
N THR A 4 -38.94 -43.36 36.64
CA THR A 4 -37.77 -42.51 36.34
C THR A 4 -38.14 -41.46 35.31
N THR A 5 -38.32 -40.23 35.78
CA THR A 5 -38.21 -38.99 35.02
C THR A 5 -36.73 -38.69 34.78
N ALA A 6 -36.36 -38.34 33.55
CA ALA A 6 -35.06 -37.75 33.23
C ALA A 6 -35.30 -36.40 32.55
N GLU A 7 -35.40 -35.35 33.36
CA GLU A 7 -35.45 -33.96 32.90
C GLU A 7 -34.00 -33.45 32.73
N GLY A 8 -33.63 -33.13 31.49
CA GLY A 8 -32.32 -32.59 31.14
C GLY A 8 -32.14 -31.17 31.66
N SER A 9 -31.15 -30.98 32.54
CA SER A 9 -30.80 -29.73 33.19
C SER A 9 -30.39 -28.62 32.20
N ALA A 10 -31.09 -27.48 32.21
CA ALA A 10 -30.63 -26.24 31.60
C ALA A 10 -29.43 -25.66 32.39
N PRO A 11 -28.36 -25.14 31.73
CA PRO A 11 -27.19 -24.65 32.45
C PRO A 11 -27.49 -23.33 33.20
N ALA A 12 -27.04 -23.27 34.46
CA ALA A 12 -27.36 -22.22 35.44
C ALA A 12 -26.91 -20.79 35.03
N PRO A 13 -27.70 -19.74 35.34
CA PRO A 13 -27.52 -18.35 34.89
C PRO A 13 -26.21 -17.68 35.35
N ALA A 14 -25.66 -18.06 36.50
CA ALA A 14 -24.41 -17.49 37.04
C ALA A 14 -23.18 -17.79 36.15
N ARG A 15 -23.11 -18.98 35.55
CA ARG A 15 -22.00 -19.36 34.65
C ARG A 15 -22.02 -18.54 33.36
N ARG A 16 -23.22 -18.24 32.83
CA ARG A 16 -23.42 -17.39 31.64
C ARG A 16 -23.07 -15.91 31.89
N GLN A 17 -23.46 -15.35 33.05
CA GLN A 17 -23.08 -13.98 33.41
C GLN A 17 -21.56 -13.81 33.56
N SER A 18 -20.87 -14.77 34.18
CA SER A 18 -19.40 -14.75 34.29
C SER A 18 -18.70 -14.83 32.93
N ALA A 19 -19.22 -15.63 32.00
CA ALA A 19 -18.69 -15.74 30.64
C ALA A 19 -18.88 -14.42 29.86
N ARG A 20 -20.07 -13.83 29.93
CA ARG A 20 -20.37 -12.52 29.29
C ARG A 20 -19.44 -11.42 29.80
N ALA A 21 -19.21 -11.35 31.11
CA ALA A 21 -18.31 -10.36 31.70
C ALA A 21 -16.86 -10.54 31.21
N ARG A 22 -16.36 -11.78 31.08
CA ARG A 22 -15.03 -12.06 30.54
C ARG A 22 -14.90 -11.68 29.07
N TRP A 23 -15.90 -12.02 28.25
CA TRP A 23 -15.93 -11.63 26.83
C TRP A 23 -15.93 -10.12 26.66
N MET A 24 -16.72 -9.38 27.45
CA MET A 24 -16.71 -7.91 27.41
C MET A 24 -15.33 -7.35 27.76
N LYS A 25 -14.67 -7.84 28.81
CA LYS A 25 -13.30 -7.41 29.16
C LYS A 25 -12.32 -7.65 28.02
N GLN A 26 -12.39 -8.82 27.38
CA GLN A 26 -11.50 -9.16 26.27
C GLN A 26 -11.76 -8.29 25.04
N LEU A 27 -13.04 -7.99 24.76
CA LEU A 27 -13.46 -7.16 23.64
C LEU A 27 -12.98 -5.71 23.78
N TYR A 28 -13.15 -5.10 24.95
CA TYR A 28 -12.56 -3.79 25.24
C TYR A 28 -11.03 -3.82 25.16
N ARG A 29 -10.40 -4.91 25.64
CA ARG A 29 -8.96 -5.10 25.56
C ARG A 29 -8.46 -5.10 24.11
N TRP A 30 -9.06 -5.92 23.27
CA TRP A 30 -8.72 -5.95 21.84
C TRP A 30 -8.95 -4.59 21.20
N HIS A 31 -10.09 -3.95 21.48
CA HIS A 31 -10.43 -2.66 20.89
C HIS A 31 -9.41 -1.57 21.20
N TRP A 32 -9.00 -1.39 22.47
CA TRP A 32 -8.04 -0.34 22.81
C TRP A 32 -6.64 -0.66 22.28
N ILE A 33 -6.21 -1.92 22.29
CA ILE A 33 -4.90 -2.32 21.75
C ILE A 33 -4.86 -2.05 20.23
N SER A 34 -5.87 -2.53 19.49
CA SER A 34 -5.94 -2.30 18.05
C SER A 34 -6.05 -0.82 17.72
N SER A 35 -6.83 -0.06 18.49
CA SER A 35 -6.96 1.40 18.34
C SER A 35 -5.62 2.11 18.53
N ALA A 36 -4.87 1.78 19.58
CA ALA A 36 -3.56 2.36 19.84
C ALA A 36 -2.55 2.02 18.73
N LEU A 37 -2.55 0.76 18.27
CA LEU A 37 -1.67 0.31 17.18
C LEU A 37 -1.96 1.02 15.86
N CYS A 38 -3.23 1.28 15.54
CA CYS A 38 -3.61 1.90 14.27
C CYS A 38 -3.74 3.43 14.34
N LEU A 39 -3.70 4.07 15.52
CA LEU A 39 -4.05 5.50 15.68
C LEU A 39 -3.24 6.43 14.77
N VAL A 40 -1.91 6.37 14.87
CA VAL A 40 -1.02 7.25 14.08
C VAL A 40 -1.17 6.96 12.59
N GLY A 41 -1.28 5.68 12.22
CA GLY A 41 -1.52 5.27 10.85
C GLY A 41 -2.85 5.79 10.31
N MET A 42 -3.93 5.72 11.09
CA MET A 42 -5.25 6.25 10.72
C MET A 42 -5.21 7.77 10.52
N LEU A 43 -4.51 8.51 11.38
CA LEU A 43 -4.34 9.96 11.21
C LEU A 43 -3.56 10.28 9.93
N LEU A 44 -2.47 9.55 9.67
CA LEU A 44 -1.68 9.70 8.45
C LEU A 44 -2.54 9.39 7.21
N PHE A 45 -3.27 8.27 7.21
CA PHE A 45 -4.13 7.86 6.09
C PHE A 45 -5.30 8.83 5.89
N ALA A 46 -5.91 9.35 6.95
CA ALA A 46 -6.97 10.35 6.85
C ALA A 46 -6.45 11.66 6.23
N LEU A 47 -5.30 12.16 6.71
CA LEU A 47 -4.67 13.37 6.18
C LEU A 47 -4.26 13.20 4.72
N THR A 48 -3.61 12.08 4.39
CA THR A 48 -3.18 11.79 3.02
C THR A 48 -4.35 11.47 2.09
N GLY A 49 -5.48 10.98 2.61
CA GLY A 49 -6.73 10.83 1.85
C GLY A 49 -7.28 12.18 1.38
N ILE A 50 -7.18 13.22 2.21
CA ILE A 50 -7.54 14.59 1.82
C ILE A 50 -6.62 15.09 0.70
N THR A 51 -5.30 14.91 0.84
CA THR A 51 -4.34 15.35 -0.18
C THR A 51 -4.45 14.55 -1.47
N LEU A 52 -4.91 13.30 -1.40
CA LEU A 52 -5.20 12.48 -2.57
C LEU A 52 -6.38 13.02 -3.38
N ASN A 53 -7.47 13.39 -2.71
CA ASN A 53 -8.65 13.96 -3.35
C ASN A 53 -8.39 15.34 -3.98
N HIS A 54 -7.33 16.01 -3.54
CA HIS A 54 -6.95 17.35 -3.99
C HIS A 54 -5.55 17.37 -4.63
N ALA A 55 -5.10 16.24 -5.18
CA ALA A 55 -3.74 16.14 -5.71
C ALA A 55 -3.46 17.21 -6.78
N GLY A 56 -4.43 17.55 -7.64
CA GLY A 56 -4.27 18.58 -8.66
C GLY A 56 -4.15 20.02 -8.15
N SER A 57 -4.57 20.30 -6.90
CA SER A 57 -4.49 21.65 -6.31
C SER A 57 -3.40 21.78 -5.23
N ILE A 58 -2.97 20.68 -4.62
CA ILE A 58 -1.98 20.69 -3.51
C ILE A 58 -0.58 20.27 -3.98
N VAL A 59 -0.47 19.44 -5.01
CA VAL A 59 0.84 18.96 -5.49
C VAL A 59 1.54 20.10 -6.25
N GLY A 60 2.80 20.34 -5.88
CA GLY A 60 3.65 21.37 -6.48
C GLY A 60 4.09 21.03 -7.92
N LYS A 61 4.83 21.95 -8.53
CA LYS A 61 5.46 21.71 -9.84
C LYS A 61 6.48 20.59 -9.73
N ALA A 62 6.49 19.70 -10.73
CA ALA A 62 7.47 18.63 -10.79
C ALA A 62 8.86 19.19 -11.11
N GLU A 63 9.88 18.68 -10.42
CA GLU A 63 11.29 18.95 -10.69
C GLU A 63 11.89 17.76 -11.43
N THR A 64 12.41 18.00 -12.63
CA THR A 64 13.03 16.97 -13.46
C THR A 64 14.52 17.21 -13.58
N VAL A 65 15.30 16.19 -13.26
CA VAL A 65 16.76 16.15 -13.47
C VAL A 65 17.03 15.17 -14.59
N ARG A 66 17.67 15.65 -15.66
CA ARG A 66 18.12 14.83 -16.78
C ARG A 66 19.64 14.83 -16.85
N VAL A 67 20.20 13.65 -17.08
CA VAL A 67 21.63 13.41 -17.24
C VAL A 67 21.83 12.65 -18.55
N THR A 68 22.67 13.18 -19.42
CA THR A 68 23.08 12.52 -20.67
C THR A 68 24.59 12.36 -20.64
N GLN A 69 25.08 11.15 -20.89
CA GLN A 69 26.51 10.85 -20.89
C GLN A 69 26.86 9.83 -21.97
N ALA A 70 28.05 9.96 -22.55
CA ALA A 70 28.61 8.91 -23.39
C ALA A 70 29.03 7.71 -22.53
N LEU A 71 28.74 6.50 -23.00
CA LEU A 71 29.19 5.26 -22.38
C LEU A 71 30.63 4.96 -22.81
N PRO A 72 31.48 4.43 -21.91
CA PRO A 72 32.75 3.85 -22.31
C PRO A 72 32.56 2.73 -23.35
N ASP A 73 33.43 2.68 -24.35
CA ASP A 73 33.33 1.72 -25.47
C ASP A 73 33.17 0.26 -25.01
N GLU A 74 33.89 -0.12 -23.94
CA GLU A 74 33.81 -1.47 -23.36
C GLU A 74 32.41 -1.79 -22.81
N LEU A 75 31.76 -0.80 -22.17
CA LEU A 75 30.42 -0.93 -21.61
C LEU A 75 29.37 -0.96 -22.72
N ALA A 76 29.50 -0.09 -23.72
CA ALA A 76 28.62 -0.08 -24.88
C ALA A 76 28.68 -1.43 -25.62
N ALA A 77 29.88 -1.95 -25.91
CA ALA A 77 30.06 -3.23 -26.56
C ALA A 77 29.50 -4.41 -25.74
N ALA A 78 29.59 -4.34 -24.40
CA ALA A 78 28.98 -5.34 -23.53
C ALA A 78 27.45 -5.32 -23.58
N LEU A 79 26.85 -4.12 -23.57
CA LEU A 79 25.40 -3.94 -23.66
C LEU A 79 24.85 -4.39 -25.02
N THR A 80 25.53 -4.09 -26.13
CA THR A 80 25.12 -4.57 -27.46
C THR A 80 25.12 -6.10 -27.55
N ARG A 81 26.13 -6.77 -26.97
CA ARG A 81 26.17 -8.24 -26.93
C ARG A 81 25.04 -8.83 -26.10
N GLU A 82 24.73 -8.22 -24.96
CA GLU A 82 23.62 -8.65 -24.11
C GLU A 82 22.29 -8.48 -24.87
N ALA A 83 22.05 -7.31 -25.46
CA ALA A 83 20.83 -6.98 -26.19
C ALA A 83 20.53 -7.93 -27.36
N ALA A 84 21.55 -8.49 -28.01
CA ALA A 84 21.38 -9.47 -29.08
C ALA A 84 20.78 -10.82 -28.63
N SER A 85 20.79 -11.10 -27.32
CA SER A 85 20.33 -12.38 -26.75
C SER A 85 19.34 -12.22 -25.59
N ALA A 86 19.20 -11.01 -25.06
CA ALA A 86 18.28 -10.71 -23.97
C ALA A 86 16.83 -10.85 -24.43
N SER A 87 16.00 -11.35 -23.53
CA SER A 87 14.54 -11.34 -23.71
C SER A 87 13.94 -10.10 -23.07
N ASP A 88 12.82 -9.63 -23.62
CA ASP A 88 12.07 -8.52 -23.02
C ASP A 88 11.67 -8.83 -21.56
N GLY A 89 11.80 -7.85 -20.68
CA GLY A 89 11.60 -7.98 -19.25
C GLY A 89 12.75 -8.59 -18.45
N GLN A 90 13.83 -9.05 -19.10
CA GLN A 90 15.03 -9.50 -18.41
C GLN A 90 15.75 -8.31 -17.73
N PRO A 91 16.15 -8.40 -16.45
CA PRO A 91 16.89 -7.31 -15.82
C PRO A 91 18.32 -7.21 -16.34
N LEU A 92 18.89 -6.00 -16.32
CA LEU A 92 20.30 -5.82 -16.65
C LEU A 92 21.21 -6.69 -15.74
N PRO A 93 22.23 -7.36 -16.32
CA PRO A 93 23.22 -8.10 -15.57
C PRO A 93 23.83 -7.27 -14.44
N ARG A 94 24.10 -7.90 -13.29
CA ARG A 94 24.59 -7.22 -12.08
C ARG A 94 25.85 -6.38 -12.33
N ALA A 95 26.76 -6.87 -13.18
CA ALA A 95 27.99 -6.16 -13.52
C ALA A 95 27.70 -4.83 -14.23
N LEU A 96 26.83 -4.86 -15.25
CA LEU A 96 26.45 -3.67 -16.03
C LEU A 96 25.69 -2.66 -15.16
N ARG A 97 24.76 -3.13 -14.32
CA ARG A 97 24.04 -2.26 -13.37
C ARG A 97 24.98 -1.54 -12.41
N ARG A 98 26.02 -2.22 -11.91
CA ARG A 98 27.02 -1.61 -11.04
C ARG A 98 27.82 -0.54 -11.78
N THR A 99 28.34 -0.83 -12.96
CA THR A 99 29.15 0.13 -13.73
C THR A 99 28.33 1.36 -14.15
N ILE A 100 27.09 1.15 -14.62
CA ILE A 100 26.16 2.25 -14.92
C ILE A 100 25.85 3.05 -13.65
N GLY A 101 25.62 2.37 -12.54
CA GLY A 101 25.33 3.00 -11.27
C GLY A 101 26.48 3.84 -10.71
N GLU A 102 27.72 3.37 -10.85
CA GLU A 102 28.94 4.12 -10.52
C GLU A 102 29.05 5.40 -11.36
N ALA A 103 28.77 5.32 -12.67
CA ALA A 103 28.79 6.48 -13.56
C ALA A 103 27.71 7.52 -13.20
N LEU A 104 26.52 7.07 -12.78
CA LEU A 104 25.41 7.94 -12.39
C LEU A 104 25.44 8.36 -10.90
N GLY A 105 26.35 7.80 -10.10
CA GLY A 105 26.39 7.96 -8.64
C GLY A 105 25.15 7.42 -7.92
N ARG A 106 24.50 6.38 -8.45
CA ARG A 106 23.26 5.80 -7.91
C ARG A 106 23.18 4.29 -8.13
N ASP A 107 22.56 3.56 -7.21
CA ASP A 107 22.32 2.13 -7.42
C ASP A 107 21.21 1.88 -8.45
N ILE A 108 21.47 0.98 -9.40
CA ILE A 108 20.48 0.52 -10.37
C ILE A 108 19.89 -0.82 -9.91
N PRO A 109 18.58 -0.89 -9.62
CA PRO A 109 17.94 -2.12 -9.14
C PRO A 109 17.84 -3.19 -10.24
N ALA A 110 17.62 -4.43 -9.84
CA ALA A 110 17.35 -5.54 -10.77
C ALA A 110 15.89 -5.52 -11.21
N THR A 111 15.49 -4.51 -11.97
CA THR A 111 14.13 -4.37 -12.53
C THR A 111 14.10 -4.82 -13.99
N ALA A 112 12.91 -5.22 -14.44
CA ALA A 112 12.66 -5.56 -15.83
C ALA A 112 13.07 -4.41 -16.75
N ALA A 113 13.84 -4.73 -17.79
CA ALA A 113 14.21 -3.79 -18.83
C ALA A 113 13.54 -4.19 -20.14
N GLU A 114 13.24 -3.18 -20.94
CA GLU A 114 12.81 -3.33 -22.32
C GLU A 114 14.05 -3.35 -23.21
N TRP A 115 14.24 -4.47 -23.91
CA TRP A 115 15.41 -4.70 -24.75
C TRP A 115 15.02 -4.61 -26.23
N SER A 116 15.78 -3.84 -26.98
CA SER A 116 15.74 -3.84 -28.44
C SER A 116 17.16 -3.84 -29.01
N VAL A 117 17.27 -4.00 -30.33
CA VAL A 117 18.57 -4.05 -31.02
C VAL A 117 19.28 -2.69 -30.96
N ASP A 118 18.52 -1.61 -30.91
CA ASP A 118 19.04 -0.23 -30.99
C ASP A 118 19.00 0.49 -29.63
N GLU A 119 18.11 0.07 -28.73
CA GLU A 119 17.86 0.76 -27.46
C GLU A 119 17.59 -0.21 -26.31
N ILE A 120 18.09 0.13 -25.12
CA ILE A 120 17.71 -0.50 -23.85
C ILE A 120 16.97 0.53 -23.01
N TYR A 121 15.73 0.27 -22.66
CA TYR A 121 14.93 1.12 -21.80
C TYR A 121 14.68 0.45 -20.44
N LEU A 122 14.92 1.19 -19.36
CA LEU A 122 14.79 0.71 -18.00
C LEU A 122 13.87 1.65 -17.21
N PRO A 123 12.60 1.26 -16.98
CA PRO A 123 11.73 2.01 -16.10
C PRO A 123 12.20 1.87 -14.63
N LEU A 124 12.31 3.01 -13.94
CA LEU A 124 12.75 3.09 -12.53
C LEU A 124 11.67 3.81 -11.70
N PRO A 125 10.46 3.24 -11.60
CA PRO A 125 9.36 3.88 -10.90
C PRO A 125 9.66 4.02 -9.41
N ARG A 126 9.26 5.15 -8.83
CA ARG A 126 9.53 5.51 -7.43
C ARG A 126 8.33 6.23 -6.82
N PRO A 127 8.19 6.27 -5.48
CA PRO A 127 7.12 7.04 -4.86
C PRO A 127 7.39 8.54 -5.03
N GLY A 128 6.32 9.30 -5.24
CA GLY A 128 6.34 10.75 -5.41
C GLY A 128 6.92 11.21 -6.73
N GLY A 129 7.08 10.33 -7.71
CA GLY A 129 7.84 10.65 -8.92
C GLY A 129 7.92 9.48 -9.88
N ASP A 130 8.92 9.56 -10.73
CA ASP A 130 9.29 8.55 -11.69
C ASP A 130 10.75 8.77 -12.07
N ALA A 131 11.39 7.72 -12.52
CA ALA A 131 12.68 7.80 -13.16
C ALA A 131 12.72 6.77 -14.26
N TRP A 132 13.61 6.98 -15.22
CA TRP A 132 13.88 6.03 -16.28
C TRP A 132 15.32 6.21 -16.75
N LEU A 133 15.81 5.17 -17.40
CA LEU A 133 17.12 5.14 -18.01
C LEU A 133 16.97 4.56 -19.41
N ALA A 134 17.49 5.24 -20.41
CA ALA A 134 17.55 4.76 -21.78
C ALA A 134 19.01 4.70 -22.23
N ILE A 135 19.35 3.69 -23.01
CA ILE A 135 20.67 3.56 -23.62
C ILE A 135 20.47 3.37 -25.11
N ASP A 136 20.92 4.32 -25.89
CA ASP A 136 21.07 4.20 -27.34
C ASP A 136 22.38 3.45 -27.63
N LEU A 137 22.25 2.25 -28.19
CA LEU A 137 23.35 1.35 -28.49
C LEU A 137 24.12 1.77 -29.74
N ALA A 138 23.49 2.50 -30.66
CA ALA A 138 24.13 2.98 -31.89
C ALA A 138 25.02 4.20 -31.61
N SER A 139 24.57 5.12 -30.77
CA SER A 139 25.33 6.32 -30.37
C SER A 139 26.15 6.12 -29.10
N ALA A 140 26.02 4.97 -28.43
CA ALA A 140 26.63 4.68 -27.13
C ALA A 140 26.30 5.77 -26.08
N THR A 141 25.08 6.29 -26.11
CA THR A 141 24.64 7.36 -25.22
C THR A 141 23.69 6.82 -24.17
N LEU A 142 23.94 7.16 -22.91
CA LEU A 142 23.04 6.91 -21.80
C LEU A 142 22.30 8.18 -21.43
N GLU A 143 20.98 8.07 -21.34
CA GLU A 143 20.09 9.08 -20.80
C GLU A 143 19.46 8.58 -19.51
N TYR A 144 19.49 9.41 -18.48
CA TYR A 144 18.80 9.17 -17.22
C TYR A 144 17.95 10.37 -16.88
N GLU A 145 16.68 10.14 -16.57
CA GLU A 145 15.79 11.16 -16.10
C GLU A 145 15.16 10.76 -14.78
N ARG A 146 15.05 11.72 -13.88
CA ARG A 146 14.32 11.59 -12.63
C ARG A 146 13.42 12.78 -12.45
N THR A 147 12.15 12.51 -12.23
CA THR A 147 11.12 13.49 -11.90
C THR A 147 10.70 13.31 -10.44
N ASP A 148 10.63 14.42 -9.70
CA ASP A 148 10.14 14.50 -8.33
C ASP A 148 8.95 15.45 -8.26
N ARG A 149 7.83 14.98 -7.72
CA ARG A 149 6.58 15.73 -7.57
C ARG A 149 6.40 16.24 -6.13
N GLY A 150 7.44 16.13 -5.31
CA GLY A 150 7.49 16.65 -3.95
C GLY A 150 6.85 15.75 -2.90
N LEU A 151 6.92 16.21 -1.65
CA LEU A 151 6.55 15.43 -0.47
C LEU A 151 5.08 14.98 -0.47
N VAL A 152 4.16 15.82 -0.96
CA VAL A 152 2.73 15.48 -1.00
C VAL A 152 2.48 14.31 -1.93
N ALA A 153 3.09 14.31 -3.12
CA ALA A 153 2.98 13.20 -4.06
C ALA A 153 3.63 11.93 -3.48
N TRP A 154 4.76 12.08 -2.79
CA TRP A 154 5.42 10.97 -2.10
C TRP A 154 4.52 10.34 -1.02
N LEU A 155 3.93 11.16 -0.15
CA LEU A 155 2.98 10.70 0.87
C LEU A 155 1.73 10.04 0.26
N ASN A 156 1.23 10.58 -0.85
CA ASN A 156 0.09 10.00 -1.58
C ASN A 156 0.44 8.62 -2.18
N ASP A 157 1.64 8.44 -2.72
CA ASP A 157 2.09 7.13 -3.22
C ASP A 157 2.33 6.14 -2.07
N LEU A 158 2.81 6.60 -0.91
CA LEU A 158 2.86 5.79 0.30
C LEU A 158 1.47 5.35 0.76
N HIS A 159 0.48 6.23 0.75
CA HIS A 159 -0.91 5.88 1.06
C HIS A 159 -1.44 4.79 0.11
N LYS A 160 -1.12 4.87 -1.18
CA LYS A 160 -1.51 3.86 -2.18
C LYS A 160 -0.67 2.58 -2.16
N GLY A 161 0.47 2.57 -1.47
CA GLY A 161 1.48 1.53 -1.60
C GLY A 161 2.19 1.49 -2.96
N ARG A 162 2.10 2.54 -3.79
CA ARG A 162 2.65 2.56 -5.15
C ARG A 162 4.17 2.72 -5.13
N ASN A 163 4.89 1.80 -5.77
CA ASN A 163 6.36 1.83 -5.93
C ASN A 163 7.16 1.87 -4.60
N THR A 164 6.59 1.43 -3.49
CA THR A 164 7.18 1.57 -2.13
C THR A 164 7.94 0.33 -1.64
N GLY A 165 7.91 -0.75 -2.41
CA GLY A 165 8.59 -2.01 -2.10
C GLY A 165 7.81 -2.90 -1.13
N ILE A 166 8.27 -4.15 -1.02
CA ILE A 166 7.54 -5.23 -0.35
C ILE A 166 7.35 -5.00 1.15
N ALA A 167 8.33 -4.39 1.83
CA ALA A 167 8.24 -4.12 3.26
C ALA A 167 7.09 -3.16 3.59
N TRP A 168 6.88 -2.15 2.74
CA TRP A 168 5.79 -1.20 2.91
C TRP A 168 4.43 -1.82 2.59
N SER A 169 4.35 -2.67 1.57
CA SER A 169 3.13 -3.45 1.29
C SER A 169 2.70 -4.29 2.49
N TRP A 170 3.64 -5.02 3.10
CA TRP A 170 3.36 -5.79 4.33
C TRP A 170 2.93 -4.91 5.51
N PHE A 171 3.51 -3.72 5.65
CA PHE A 171 3.08 -2.76 6.66
C PHE A 171 1.62 -2.34 6.44
N ILE A 172 1.22 -2.00 5.21
CA ILE A 172 -0.17 -1.65 4.88
C ILE A 172 -1.11 -2.82 5.15
N ASP A 173 -0.74 -4.04 4.77
CA ASP A 173 -1.57 -5.22 4.98
C ASP A 173 -1.80 -5.47 6.47
N LEU A 174 -0.74 -5.47 7.28
CA LEU A 174 -0.85 -5.64 8.73
C LEU A 174 -1.63 -4.50 9.39
N PHE A 175 -1.41 -3.27 8.96
CA PHE A 175 -2.16 -2.10 9.40
C PHE A 175 -3.65 -2.24 9.07
N SER A 176 -4.00 -2.73 7.88
CA SER A 176 -5.39 -2.96 7.48
C SER A 176 -6.06 -4.03 8.36
N VAL A 177 -5.34 -5.10 8.72
CA VAL A 177 -5.83 -6.12 9.65
C VAL A 177 -6.07 -5.52 11.04
N ALA A 178 -5.16 -4.70 11.55
CA ALA A 178 -5.35 -4.00 12.82
C ALA A 178 -6.58 -3.07 12.79
N CYS A 179 -6.76 -2.33 11.69
CA CYS A 179 -7.94 -1.49 11.46
C CYS A 179 -9.23 -2.32 11.41
N LEU A 180 -9.23 -3.48 10.75
CA LEU A 180 -10.38 -4.38 10.74
C LEU A 180 -10.73 -4.87 12.15
N VAL A 181 -9.73 -5.30 12.93
CA VAL A 181 -9.95 -5.69 14.34
C VAL A 181 -10.52 -4.52 15.14
N PHE A 182 -9.99 -3.31 14.97
CA PHE A 182 -10.47 -2.10 15.61
C PHE A 182 -11.94 -1.80 15.24
N SER A 183 -12.28 -1.80 13.95
CA SER A 183 -13.64 -1.53 13.46
C SER A 183 -14.64 -2.60 13.89
N LEU A 184 -14.29 -3.89 13.81
CA LEU A 184 -15.17 -5.00 14.19
C LEU A 184 -15.41 -5.03 15.70
N THR A 185 -14.37 -4.82 16.50
CA THR A 185 -14.52 -4.72 17.96
C THR A 185 -15.35 -3.49 18.34
N GLY A 186 -15.13 -2.34 17.68
CA GLY A 186 -15.94 -1.13 17.88
C GLY A 186 -17.42 -1.35 17.54
N LEU A 187 -17.71 -2.01 16.41
CA LEU A 187 -19.07 -2.37 16.02
C LEU A 187 -19.72 -3.32 17.03
N ALA A 188 -18.98 -4.29 17.55
CA ALA A 188 -19.48 -5.20 18.58
C ALA A 188 -19.75 -4.47 19.92
N ILE A 189 -18.92 -3.47 20.31
CA ILE A 189 -19.22 -2.59 21.45
C ILE A 189 -20.54 -1.84 21.19
N LEU A 190 -20.69 -1.24 20.02
CA LEU A 190 -21.91 -0.51 19.64
C LEU A 190 -23.14 -1.41 19.69
N TRP A 191 -23.05 -2.63 19.17
CA TRP A 191 -24.10 -3.64 19.23
C TRP A 191 -24.55 -3.93 20.67
N LEU A 192 -23.60 -4.07 21.60
CA LEU A 192 -23.90 -4.28 23.02
C LEU A 192 -24.65 -3.10 23.66
N HIS A 193 -24.39 -1.87 23.22
CA HIS A 193 -25.02 -0.65 23.74
C HIS A 193 -26.31 -0.25 23.00
N ALA A 194 -26.55 -0.84 21.82
CA ALA A 194 -27.65 -0.44 20.95
C ALA A 194 -29.04 -0.58 21.61
N ARG A 195 -29.21 -1.52 22.56
CA ARG A 195 -30.47 -1.68 23.31
C ARG A 195 -30.88 -0.42 24.08
N ASN A 196 -29.90 0.34 24.57
CA ASN A 196 -30.13 1.57 25.32
C ASN A 196 -29.86 2.83 24.47
N ARG A 197 -29.34 2.66 23.26
CA ARG A 197 -29.01 3.73 22.31
C ARG A 197 -29.48 3.34 20.90
N PRO A 198 -30.78 3.40 20.60
CA PRO A 198 -31.33 2.96 19.31
C PRO A 198 -30.75 3.74 18.11
N MET A 199 -30.31 4.98 18.33
CA MET A 199 -29.64 5.81 17.31
C MET A 199 -28.33 5.22 16.75
N VAL A 200 -27.76 4.19 17.39
CA VAL A 200 -26.58 3.48 16.86
C VAL A 200 -26.85 2.95 15.44
N TRP A 201 -28.00 2.30 15.21
CA TRP A 201 -28.27 1.64 13.94
C TRP A 201 -28.53 2.61 12.78
N PRO A 202 -29.35 3.67 12.93
CA PRO A 202 -29.50 4.68 11.89
C PRO A 202 -28.17 5.33 11.48
N VAL A 203 -27.29 5.64 12.44
CA VAL A 203 -25.99 6.27 12.14
C VAL A 203 -25.06 5.31 11.39
N VAL A 204 -24.97 4.06 11.83
CA VAL A 204 -24.20 3.02 11.12
C VAL A 204 -24.77 2.78 9.71
N ALA A 205 -26.09 2.75 9.57
CA ALA A 205 -26.77 2.58 8.29
C ALA A 205 -26.46 3.74 7.34
N VAL A 206 -26.50 4.99 7.80
CA VAL A 206 -26.12 6.16 6.97
C VAL A 206 -24.67 6.03 6.49
N GLY A 207 -23.75 5.61 7.36
CA GLY A 207 -22.34 5.41 7.00
C GLY A 207 -22.13 4.38 5.88
N ALA A 208 -23.00 3.36 5.78
CA ALA A 208 -22.94 2.36 4.71
C ALA A 208 -23.77 2.74 3.47
N LEU A 209 -24.96 3.30 3.67
CA LEU A 209 -25.92 3.60 2.59
C LEU A 209 -25.52 4.83 1.79
N LEU A 210 -24.94 5.86 2.42
CA LEU A 210 -24.56 7.09 1.71
C LEU A 210 -23.52 6.80 0.60
N PRO A 211 -22.40 6.10 0.87
CA PRO A 211 -21.48 5.69 -0.20
C PRO A 211 -22.15 4.84 -1.29
N ALA A 212 -22.98 3.87 -0.89
CA ALA A 212 -23.68 3.00 -1.85
C ALA A 212 -24.62 3.79 -2.76
N LEU A 213 -25.37 4.75 -2.21
CA LEU A 213 -26.25 5.62 -2.96
C LEU A 213 -25.47 6.53 -3.93
N LEU A 214 -24.33 7.08 -3.49
CA LEU A 214 -23.47 7.88 -4.35
C LEU A 214 -22.96 7.07 -5.54
N ILE A 215 -22.55 5.82 -5.32
CA ILE A 215 -22.16 4.90 -6.39
C ILE A 215 -23.33 4.70 -7.36
N LEU A 216 -24.50 4.27 -6.87
CA LEU A 216 -25.64 3.94 -7.72
C LEU A 216 -26.21 5.14 -8.51
N LEU A 217 -26.15 6.35 -7.95
CA LEU A 217 -26.74 7.55 -8.57
C LEU A 217 -25.77 8.32 -9.46
N PHE A 218 -24.46 8.26 -9.19
CA PHE A 218 -23.47 9.14 -9.83
C PHE A 218 -22.34 8.40 -10.54
N ILE A 219 -22.19 7.09 -10.33
CA ILE A 219 -21.18 6.27 -10.99
C ILE A 219 -21.90 5.27 -11.90
N HIS A 220 -21.87 5.53 -13.21
CA HIS A 220 -22.49 4.72 -14.26
C HIS A 220 -21.54 4.57 -15.44
#